data_AF-A0A2D6TRV6-F1
#
_entry.id   AF-A0A2D6TRV6-F1
#
_cell.length_a   1.000
_cell.length_b   1.000
_cell.length_c   1.000
_cell.angle_alpha   90.00
_cell.angle_beta   90.00
_cell.angle_gamma   90.00
#
_symmetry.space_group_name_H-M   'P 1'
#
loop_
_entity.id
_entity.type
_entity.pdbx_description
1 polymer ?
#
loop_
_entity_poly.entity_id
_entity_poly.type
_entity_poly.pdbx_seq_one_letter_code
_entity_poly.pdbx_strand_id
1 'polypeptide(L)'
;MKDMANEDVLSAIKELSNRFDTFETFAKRRFDEISMEVNATSQLMDMAEEGISSRFSEILDLLGAISFHGDGQTAANAGVELDAVISITENAANRILDAADRIATKLEESNLIIDTKTAQTAASISEDINEILMACTFQDLTGQRIRTTIENLKAVEDRLSSTLDRIGLSKSHKDTEEHVKDKVEEAHKTNDQAAIDALFD
;
A
#
# COMPACT_ATOMS: atom_id res chain seq x y z
N MET A 1 -3.62 -50.13 -75.25
CA MET A 1 -4.35 -49.84 -74.00
C MET A 1 -3.47 -49.93 -72.76
N LYS A 2 -2.61 -50.95 -72.59
CA LYS A 2 -1.76 -51.10 -71.39
C LYS A 2 -0.65 -50.05 -71.26
N ASP A 3 -0.05 -49.61 -72.37
CA ASP A 3 0.97 -48.54 -72.36
C ASP A 3 0.38 -47.15 -72.07
N MET A 4 -0.80 -46.85 -72.61
CA MET A 4 -1.51 -45.58 -72.39
C MET A 4 -1.89 -45.39 -70.91
N ALA A 5 -2.35 -46.45 -70.24
CA ALA A 5 -2.66 -46.42 -68.81
C ALA A 5 -1.41 -46.23 -67.93
N ASN A 6 -0.24 -46.69 -68.39
CA ASN A 6 1.02 -46.54 -67.65
C ASN A 6 1.57 -45.10 -67.79
N GLU A 7 1.35 -44.48 -68.95
CA GLU A 7 1.69 -43.08 -69.23
C GLU A 7 0.82 -42.11 -68.43
N ASP A 8 -0.49 -42.39 -68.31
CA ASP A 8 -1.41 -41.63 -67.46
C ASP A 8 -1.05 -41.73 -65.97
N VAL A 9 -0.63 -42.92 -65.50
CA VAL A 9 -0.16 -43.12 -64.12
C VAL A 9 1.14 -42.37 -63.85
N LEU A 10 2.10 -42.39 -64.77
CA LEU A 10 3.35 -41.64 -64.65
C LEU A 10 3.10 -40.13 -64.65
N SER A 11 2.15 -39.65 -65.46
CA SER A 11 1.70 -38.25 -65.46
C SER A 11 1.10 -37.85 -64.11
N ALA A 12 0.19 -38.65 -63.56
CA ALA A 12 -0.42 -38.40 -62.25
C ALA A 12 0.59 -38.41 -61.10
N ILE A 13 1.58 -39.33 -61.12
CA ILE A 13 2.68 -39.36 -60.14
C ILE A 13 3.53 -38.08 -60.24
N LYS A 14 3.81 -37.61 -61.45
CA LYS A 14 4.58 -36.38 -61.67
C LYS A 14 3.82 -35.15 -61.18
N GLU A 15 2.51 -35.08 -61.40
CA GLU A 15 1.67 -34.01 -60.88
C GLU A 15 1.61 -34.02 -59.35
N LEU A 16 1.50 -35.21 -58.74
CA LEU A 16 1.54 -35.38 -57.29
C LEU A 16 2.90 -34.94 -56.70
N SER A 17 4.01 -35.30 -57.35
CA SER A 17 5.36 -34.87 -56.95
C SER A 17 5.49 -33.35 -56.96
N ASN A 18 5.02 -32.69 -58.03
CA ASN A 18 5.04 -31.23 -58.11
C ASN A 18 4.19 -30.57 -57.01
N ARG A 19 3.06 -31.18 -56.62
CA ARG A 19 2.24 -30.72 -55.50
C ARG A 19 2.95 -30.89 -54.17
N PHE A 20 3.69 -31.99 -53.98
CA PHE A 20 4.52 -32.20 -52.78
C PHE A 20 5.66 -31.18 -52.69
N ASP A 21 6.35 -30.85 -53.79
CA ASP A 21 7.40 -29.83 -53.78
C ASP A 21 6.85 -28.43 -53.43
N THR A 22 5.65 -28.13 -53.94
CA THR A 22 4.93 -26.89 -53.62
C THR A 22 4.54 -26.87 -52.14
N PHE A 23 4.06 -27.99 -51.62
CA PHE A 23 3.71 -28.13 -50.20
C PHE A 23 4.93 -28.04 -49.29
N GLU A 24 6.06 -28.65 -49.66
CA GLU A 24 7.32 -28.55 -48.89
C GLU A 24 7.79 -27.09 -48.82
N THR A 25 7.74 -26.37 -49.93
CA THR A 25 8.09 -24.95 -50.00
C THR A 25 7.15 -24.10 -49.13
N PHE A 26 5.85 -24.39 -49.19
CA PHE A 26 4.85 -23.73 -48.33
C PHE A 26 5.08 -24.03 -46.85
N ALA A 27 5.34 -25.29 -46.49
CA ALA A 27 5.58 -25.72 -45.13
C ALA A 27 6.85 -25.07 -44.56
N LYS A 28 7.96 -25.05 -45.30
CA LYS A 28 9.19 -24.35 -44.91
C LYS A 28 8.94 -22.88 -44.60
N ARG A 29 8.30 -22.16 -45.52
CA ARG A 29 7.95 -20.75 -45.32
C ARG A 29 7.08 -20.56 -44.07
N ARG A 30 6.15 -21.48 -43.81
CA ARG A 30 5.26 -21.36 -42.66
C ARG A 30 5.95 -21.69 -41.34
N PHE A 31 6.88 -22.64 -41.32
CA PHE A 31 7.74 -22.89 -40.16
C PHE A 31 8.62 -21.68 -39.84
N ASP A 32 9.21 -21.04 -40.86
CA ASP A 32 10.02 -19.84 -40.67
C ASP A 32 9.19 -18.71 -40.06
N GLU A 33 7.99 -18.48 -40.59
CA GLU A 33 7.08 -17.43 -40.11
C GLU A 33 6.58 -17.68 -38.69
N ILE A 34 6.16 -18.91 -38.38
CA ILE A 34 5.75 -19.30 -37.01
C ILE A 34 6.94 -19.18 -36.05
N SER A 35 8.15 -19.56 -36.46
CA SER A 35 9.33 -19.44 -35.61
C SER A 35 9.63 -17.98 -35.26
N MET A 36 9.48 -17.07 -36.22
CA MET A 36 9.60 -15.63 -35.98
C MET A 36 8.49 -15.10 -35.06
N GLU A 37 7.25 -15.52 -35.27
CA GLU A 37 6.09 -15.11 -34.46
C GLU A 37 6.19 -15.61 -33.02
N VAL A 38 6.61 -16.86 -32.82
CA VAL A 38 6.83 -17.46 -31.50
C VAL A 38 7.96 -16.75 -30.77
N ASN A 39 9.07 -16.47 -31.45
CA ASN A 39 10.19 -15.74 -30.86
C ASN A 39 9.78 -14.31 -30.44
N ALA A 40 9.03 -13.61 -31.30
CA ALA A 40 8.49 -12.28 -30.96
C ALA A 40 7.52 -12.34 -29.76
N THR A 41 6.66 -13.36 -29.72
CA THR A 41 5.72 -13.56 -28.61
C THR A 41 6.45 -13.88 -27.30
N SER A 42 7.52 -14.69 -27.34
CA SER A 42 8.37 -14.97 -26.18
C SER A 42 8.99 -13.68 -25.63
N GLN A 43 9.56 -12.84 -26.50
CA GLN A 43 10.14 -11.56 -26.09
C GLN A 43 9.11 -10.61 -25.48
N LEU A 44 7.90 -10.53 -26.05
CA LEU A 44 6.83 -9.72 -25.48
C LEU A 44 6.39 -10.22 -24.10
N MET A 45 6.38 -11.53 -23.89
CA MET A 45 6.05 -12.15 -22.61
C MET A 45 7.14 -11.87 -21.56
N ASP A 46 8.42 -11.97 -21.93
CA ASP A 46 9.55 -11.64 -21.04
C ASP A 46 9.50 -10.16 -20.61
N MET A 47 9.26 -9.26 -21.57
CA MET A 47 9.11 -7.82 -21.27
C MET A 47 7.91 -7.52 -20.37
N ALA A 48 6.79 -8.23 -20.58
CA ALA A 48 5.61 -8.08 -19.74
C ALA A 48 5.88 -8.60 -18.31
N GLU A 49 6.62 -9.69 -18.17
CA GLU A 49 7.00 -10.26 -16.88
C GLU A 49 7.93 -9.32 -16.09
N GLU A 50 8.97 -8.77 -16.73
CA GLU A 50 9.84 -7.77 -16.11
C GLU A 50 9.06 -6.50 -15.72
N GLY A 51 8.14 -6.04 -16.58
CA GLY A 51 7.31 -4.87 -16.31
C GLY A 51 6.39 -5.06 -15.10
N ILE A 52 5.75 -6.23 -14.99
CA ILE A 52 4.90 -6.58 -13.85
C ILE A 52 5.74 -6.64 -12.58
N SER A 53 6.88 -7.32 -12.63
CA SER A 53 7.83 -7.44 -11.51
C SER A 53 8.26 -6.09 -10.96
N SER A 54 8.65 -5.18 -11.85
CA SER A 54 9.07 -3.84 -11.51
C SER A 54 7.96 -3.05 -10.82
N ARG A 55 6.73 -3.09 -11.36
CA ARG A 55 5.59 -2.40 -10.76
C ARG A 55 5.19 -2.94 -9.40
N PHE A 56 5.17 -4.25 -9.21
CA PHE A 56 4.90 -4.84 -7.90
C PHE A 56 5.99 -4.47 -6.89
N SER A 57 7.25 -4.40 -7.31
CA SER A 57 8.36 -3.94 -6.46
C SER A 57 8.20 -2.47 -6.04
N GLU A 58 7.83 -1.58 -6.97
CA GLU A 58 7.53 -0.17 -6.65
C GLU A 58 6.37 -0.05 -5.64
N ILE A 59 5.32 -0.86 -5.79
CA ILE A 59 4.18 -0.87 -4.85
C ILE A 59 4.62 -1.36 -3.47
N LEU A 60 5.46 -2.40 -3.39
CA LEU A 60 6.01 -2.85 -2.11
C LEU A 60 6.88 -1.79 -1.46
N ASP A 61 7.76 -1.13 -2.20
CA ASP A 61 8.62 -0.08 -1.65
C ASP A 61 7.77 1.10 -1.10
N LEU A 62 6.66 1.42 -1.77
CA LEU A 62 5.68 2.41 -1.30
C LEU A 62 4.89 1.95 -0.07
N LEU A 63 4.45 0.69 -0.04
CA LEU A 63 3.76 0.14 1.13
C LEU A 63 4.71 0.02 2.32
N GLY A 64 5.95 -0.40 2.10
CA GLY A 64 7.02 -0.54 3.10
C GLY A 64 7.38 0.78 3.79
N ALA A 65 7.20 1.92 3.11
CA ALA A 65 7.36 3.24 3.70
C ALA A 65 6.20 3.64 4.63
N ILE A 66 5.05 2.98 4.49
CA ILE A 66 3.84 3.22 5.28
C ILE A 66 3.72 2.16 6.39
N SER A 67 4.13 0.94 6.10
CA SER A 67 3.99 -0.20 6.96
C SER A 67 5.09 -0.26 8.01
N PHE A 68 4.68 -0.75 9.17
CA PHE A 68 5.52 -0.83 10.36
C PHE A 68 6.54 -1.97 10.23
N HIS A 69 7.82 -1.62 10.13
CA HIS A 69 8.93 -2.57 10.28
C HIS A 69 9.96 -2.03 11.29
N GLY A 70 10.01 -2.64 12.48
CA GLY A 70 11.12 -2.47 13.43
C GLY A 70 10.82 -1.66 14.70
N ASP A 71 11.82 -1.59 15.56
CA ASP A 71 11.86 -0.96 16.89
C ASP A 71 11.89 0.58 16.88
N GLY A 72 11.57 1.21 15.74
CA GLY A 72 11.63 2.65 15.54
C GLY A 72 12.97 3.21 15.05
N GLN A 73 13.99 2.37 14.74
CA GLN A 73 15.32 2.83 14.28
C GLN A 73 15.45 3.02 12.76
N THR A 74 14.45 2.63 11.97
CA THR A 74 14.45 2.82 10.51
C THR A 74 13.55 4.01 10.18
N ALA A 75 14.09 5.02 9.49
CA ALA A 75 13.39 6.28 9.19
C ALA A 75 12.08 6.09 8.38
N ALA A 76 11.89 4.93 7.75
CA ALA A 76 10.74 4.54 6.92
C ALA A 76 9.42 4.26 7.65
N ASN A 77 9.14 4.86 8.82
CA ASN A 77 8.13 4.31 9.71
C ASN A 77 6.97 5.30 9.92
N ALA A 78 6.25 5.65 8.84
CA ALA A 78 5.01 6.43 8.95
C ALA A 78 3.99 5.74 9.89
N GLY A 79 4.05 4.40 10.01
CA GLY A 79 3.31 3.65 11.03
C GLY A 79 3.72 3.94 12.48
N VAL A 80 5.02 4.15 12.77
CA VAL A 80 5.51 4.53 14.12
C VAL A 80 5.16 5.98 14.42
N GLU A 81 5.31 6.90 13.45
CA GLU A 81 4.87 8.28 13.62
C GLU A 81 3.35 8.34 13.86
N LEU A 82 2.56 7.55 13.12
CA LEU A 82 1.12 7.50 13.31
C LEU A 82 0.73 6.90 14.67
N ASP A 83 1.43 5.86 15.15
CA ASP A 83 1.21 5.31 16.49
C ASP A 83 1.61 6.30 17.59
N ALA A 84 2.71 7.05 17.39
CA ALA A 84 3.12 8.12 18.28
C ALA A 84 2.09 9.26 18.30
N VAL A 85 1.52 9.63 17.16
CA VAL A 85 0.43 10.62 17.08
C VAL A 85 -0.82 10.13 17.82
N ILE A 86 -1.20 8.85 17.67
CA ILE A 86 -2.30 8.26 18.44
C ILE A 86 -2.01 8.35 19.94
N SER A 87 -0.80 7.98 20.38
CA SER A 87 -0.44 8.02 21.80
C SER A 87 -0.41 9.44 22.37
N ILE A 88 0.16 10.40 21.64
CA ILE A 88 0.19 11.82 22.03
C ILE A 88 -1.23 12.38 22.15
N THR A 89 -2.08 12.07 21.16
CA THR A 89 -3.48 12.53 21.17
C THR A 89 -4.25 11.89 22.33
N GLU A 90 -4.11 10.58 22.58
CA GLU A 90 -4.71 9.89 23.74
C GLU A 90 -4.27 10.52 25.06
N ASN A 91 -2.98 10.85 25.20
CA ASN A 91 -2.47 11.52 26.40
C ASN A 91 -3.07 12.93 26.57
N ALA A 92 -3.16 13.71 25.47
CA ALA A 92 -3.78 15.02 25.48
C ALA A 92 -5.26 14.96 25.89
N ALA A 93 -6.01 13.97 25.38
CA ALA A 93 -7.40 13.74 25.78
C ALA A 93 -7.53 13.43 27.27
N ASN A 94 -6.72 12.52 27.80
CA ASN A 94 -6.72 12.21 29.23
C ASN A 94 -6.45 13.46 30.08
N ARG A 95 -5.52 14.32 29.66
CA ARG A 95 -5.25 15.59 30.36
C ARG A 95 -6.42 16.57 30.30
N ILE A 96 -7.17 16.58 29.19
CA ILE A 96 -8.40 17.38 29.04
C ILE A 96 -9.49 16.84 29.98
N LEU A 97 -9.71 15.52 30.00
CA LEU A 97 -10.66 14.85 30.89
C LEU A 97 -10.33 15.16 32.36
N ASP A 98 -9.07 15.01 32.77
CA ASP A 98 -8.62 15.32 34.13
C ASP A 98 -8.82 16.82 34.47
N ALA A 99 -8.63 17.71 33.51
CA ALA A 99 -8.86 19.14 33.71
C ALA A 99 -10.35 19.45 33.89
N ALA A 100 -11.21 18.82 33.08
CA ALA A 100 -12.66 18.94 33.16
C ALA A 100 -13.18 18.44 34.53
N ASP A 101 -12.70 17.29 35.00
CA ASP A 101 -13.04 16.74 36.32
C ASP A 101 -12.60 17.65 37.48
N ARG A 102 -11.40 18.23 37.40
CA ARG A 102 -10.94 19.22 38.39
C ARG A 102 -11.80 20.48 38.39
N ILE A 103 -12.29 20.93 37.23
CA ILE A 103 -13.19 22.09 37.16
C ILE A 103 -14.54 21.73 37.79
N ALA A 104 -15.09 20.55 37.49
CA ALA A 104 -16.35 20.08 38.08
C ALA A 104 -16.28 20.00 39.61
N THR A 105 -15.19 19.42 40.14
CA THR A 105 -14.96 19.32 41.59
C THR A 105 -14.91 20.69 42.26
N LYS A 106 -14.14 21.63 41.69
CA LYS A 106 -14.04 23.01 42.22
C LYS A 106 -15.36 23.76 42.19
N LEU A 107 -16.21 23.47 41.21
CA LEU A 107 -17.52 24.08 41.06
C LEU A 107 -18.49 23.55 42.12
N GLU A 108 -18.46 22.24 42.38
CA GLU A 108 -19.23 21.61 43.46
C GLU A 108 -18.81 22.13 44.83
N GLU A 109 -17.51 22.30 45.08
CA GLU A 109 -16.98 22.91 46.30
C GLU A 109 -17.36 24.39 46.46
N SER A 110 -17.45 25.14 45.35
CA SER A 110 -17.81 26.57 45.36
C SER A 110 -19.30 26.84 45.59
N ASN A 111 -20.16 25.85 45.37
CA ASN A 111 -21.61 25.95 45.62
C ASN A 111 -21.97 26.13 47.11
N LEU A 112 -21.00 26.11 48.02
CA LEU A 112 -21.20 26.37 49.45
C LEU A 112 -21.58 27.82 49.79
N ILE A 113 -21.38 28.80 48.88
CA ILE A 113 -21.67 30.22 49.15
C ILE A 113 -22.08 30.97 47.86
N ILE A 114 -23.32 30.86 47.33
CA ILE A 114 -23.67 31.75 46.20
C ILE A 114 -25.13 32.15 45.96
N ASP A 115 -25.28 33.34 45.35
CA ASP A 115 -26.50 33.95 44.83
C ASP A 115 -27.03 33.24 43.55
N THR A 116 -28.26 33.60 43.13
CA THR A 116 -28.98 32.97 42.01
C THR A 116 -28.25 33.05 40.66
N LYS A 117 -27.46 34.09 40.43
CA LYS A 117 -26.77 34.31 39.14
C LYS A 117 -25.55 33.41 39.03
N THR A 118 -24.79 33.23 40.11
CA THR A 118 -23.64 32.32 40.08
C THR A 118 -24.05 30.86 40.03
N ALA A 119 -25.19 30.50 40.62
CA ALA A 119 -25.77 29.16 40.48
C ALA A 119 -26.10 28.83 39.01
N GLN A 120 -26.63 29.79 38.24
CA GLN A 120 -26.89 29.62 36.81
C GLN A 120 -25.61 29.46 35.99
N THR A 121 -24.57 30.25 36.29
CA THR A 121 -23.26 30.11 35.63
C THR A 121 -22.61 28.76 35.94
N ALA A 122 -22.71 28.28 37.18
CA ALA A 122 -22.20 26.96 37.56
C ALA A 122 -22.92 25.81 36.83
N ALA A 123 -24.24 25.91 36.66
CA ALA A 123 -24.99 24.93 35.89
C ALA A 123 -24.53 24.88 34.42
N SER A 124 -24.34 26.04 33.79
CA SER A 124 -23.83 26.12 32.41
C SER A 124 -22.42 25.53 32.26
N ILE A 125 -21.50 25.82 33.19
CA ILE A 125 -20.14 25.26 33.17
C ILE A 125 -20.17 23.73 33.34
N SER A 126 -21.09 23.20 34.15
CA SER A 126 -21.23 21.74 34.30
C SER A 126 -21.71 21.06 33.02
N GLU A 127 -22.59 21.72 32.27
CA GLU A 127 -23.07 21.24 30.97
C GLU A 127 -21.93 21.22 29.94
N ASP A 128 -21.14 22.30 29.86
CA ASP A 128 -19.96 22.39 28.99
C ASP A 128 -18.90 21.31 29.32
N ILE A 129 -18.68 21.02 30.61
CA ILE A 129 -17.77 19.94 31.06
C ILE A 129 -18.27 18.58 30.57
N ASN A 130 -19.57 18.31 30.69
CA ASN A 130 -20.14 17.05 30.26
C ASN A 130 -20.03 16.87 28.73
N GLU A 131 -20.20 17.96 27.97
CA GLU A 131 -19.97 17.96 26.53
C GLU A 131 -18.51 17.63 26.17
N ILE A 132 -17.53 18.20 26.90
CA ILE A 132 -16.11 17.87 26.74
C ILE A 132 -15.84 16.38 27.01
N LEU A 133 -16.38 15.82 28.10
CA LEU A 133 -16.21 14.40 28.45
C LEU A 133 -16.75 13.49 27.34
N MET A 134 -17.94 13.80 26.80
CA MET A 134 -18.53 13.05 25.69
C MET A 134 -17.72 13.18 24.40
N ALA A 135 -17.23 14.38 24.09
CA ALA A 135 -16.42 14.63 22.89
C ALA A 135 -15.08 13.87 22.93
N CYS A 136 -14.39 13.87 24.06
CA CYS A 136 -13.14 13.13 24.25
C CYS A 136 -13.34 11.60 24.17
N THR A 137 -14.53 11.08 24.52
CA THR A 137 -14.84 9.65 24.40
C THR A 137 -14.85 9.18 22.93
N PHE A 138 -15.20 10.04 21.96
CA PHE A 138 -15.10 9.71 20.53
C PHE A 138 -13.67 9.55 20.03
N GLN A 139 -12.68 10.04 20.78
CA GLN A 139 -11.27 9.93 20.41
C GLN A 139 -10.75 8.49 20.55
N ASP A 140 -11.18 7.75 21.57
CA ASP A 140 -10.82 6.34 21.75
C ASP A 140 -11.27 5.49 20.53
N LEU A 141 -12.50 5.71 20.05
CA LEU A 141 -12.99 5.07 18.83
C LEU A 141 -12.17 5.46 17.59
N THR A 142 -11.71 6.71 17.53
CA THR A 142 -10.87 7.18 16.42
C THR A 142 -9.48 6.54 16.47
N GLY A 143 -8.85 6.47 17.64
CA GLY A 143 -7.56 5.78 17.85
C GLY A 143 -7.63 4.30 17.45
N GLN A 144 -8.67 3.59 17.90
CA GLN A 144 -8.93 2.20 17.52
C GLN A 144 -9.09 2.03 16.00
N ARG A 145 -9.88 2.89 15.35
CA ARG A 145 -10.09 2.82 13.89
C ARG A 145 -8.81 3.06 13.10
N ILE A 146 -7.97 3.99 13.55
CA ILE A 146 -6.67 4.23 12.90
C ILE A 146 -5.77 3.00 13.08
N ARG A 147 -5.67 2.43 14.28
CA ARG A 147 -4.89 1.21 14.55
C ARG A 147 -5.33 0.03 13.67
N THR A 148 -6.63 -0.22 13.58
CA THR A 148 -7.19 -1.24 12.67
C THR A 148 -6.86 -0.96 11.20
N THR A 149 -6.84 0.31 10.78
CA THR A 149 -6.48 0.68 9.41
C THR A 149 -5.00 0.35 9.12
N ILE A 150 -4.10 0.63 10.07
CA ILE A 150 -2.68 0.29 9.98
C ILE A 150 -2.50 -1.24 9.87
N GLU A 151 -3.20 -2.01 10.71
CA GLU A 151 -3.16 -3.48 10.67
C GLU A 151 -3.63 -4.04 9.31
N ASN A 152 -4.68 -3.46 8.73
CA ASN A 152 -5.15 -3.85 7.40
C ASN A 152 -4.12 -3.55 6.30
N LEU A 153 -3.44 -2.40 6.37
CA LEU A 153 -2.37 -2.06 5.43
C LEU A 153 -1.22 -3.07 5.51
N LYS A 154 -0.85 -3.50 6.71
CA LYS A 154 0.15 -4.55 6.93
C LYS A 154 -0.28 -5.89 6.31
N ALA A 155 -1.54 -6.29 6.49
CA ALA A 155 -2.05 -7.51 5.88
C ALA A 155 -2.04 -7.46 4.34
N VAL A 156 -2.24 -6.28 3.74
CA VAL A 156 -2.12 -6.06 2.30
C VAL A 156 -0.66 -6.20 1.86
N GLU A 157 0.28 -5.64 2.61
CA GLU A 157 1.72 -5.77 2.35
C GLU A 157 2.17 -7.24 2.37
N ASP A 158 1.85 -7.97 3.44
CA ASP A 158 2.23 -9.37 3.59
C ASP A 158 1.71 -10.23 2.43
N ARG A 159 0.48 -9.93 1.98
CA ARG A 159 -0.12 -10.62 0.84
C ARG A 159 0.56 -10.26 -0.47
N LEU A 160 0.99 -9.01 -0.65
CA LEU A 160 1.70 -8.55 -1.84
C LEU A 160 3.10 -9.17 -1.91
N SER A 161 3.82 -9.18 -0.78
CA SER A 161 5.11 -9.83 -0.61
C SER A 161 5.03 -11.33 -0.92
N SER A 162 4.06 -12.04 -0.33
CA SER A 162 3.82 -13.46 -0.65
C SER A 162 3.49 -13.70 -2.11
N THR A 163 2.82 -12.76 -2.78
CA THR A 163 2.48 -12.89 -4.20
C THR A 163 3.73 -12.75 -5.06
N LEU A 164 4.62 -11.81 -4.73
CA LEU A 164 5.91 -11.63 -5.41
C LEU A 164 6.84 -12.83 -5.24
N ASP A 165 6.92 -13.39 -4.02
CA ASP A 165 7.69 -14.61 -3.76
C ASP A 165 7.21 -15.79 -4.62
N ARG A 166 5.89 -15.94 -4.79
CA ARG A 166 5.31 -16.98 -5.65
C ARG A 166 5.60 -16.78 -7.13
N ILE A 167 5.83 -15.55 -7.56
CA ILE A 167 6.21 -15.22 -8.94
C ILE A 167 7.74 -15.37 -9.14
N GLY A 168 8.51 -15.65 -8.08
CA GLY A 168 9.96 -15.88 -8.15
C GLY A 168 10.78 -14.59 -8.13
N LEU A 169 10.16 -13.48 -7.77
CA LEU A 169 10.73 -12.14 -7.78
C LEU A 169 11.07 -11.74 -6.34
N SER A 170 11.97 -12.47 -5.72
CA SER A 170 12.42 -12.13 -4.37
C SER A 170 13.44 -10.99 -4.46
N LYS A 171 13.03 -9.77 -4.10
CA LYS A 171 13.98 -8.76 -3.62
C LYS A 171 14.39 -9.18 -2.20
N SER A 172 15.69 -9.21 -1.91
CA SER A 172 16.14 -9.37 -0.53
C SER A 172 15.59 -8.19 0.28
N HIS A 173 14.87 -8.45 1.38
CA HIS A 173 14.28 -7.42 2.26
C HIS A 173 15.24 -6.28 2.65
N LYS A 174 16.56 -6.49 2.51
CA LYS A 174 17.61 -5.51 2.80
C LYS A 174 17.65 -4.28 1.87
N ASP A 175 17.24 -4.39 0.60
CA ASP A 175 17.39 -3.29 -0.36
C ASP A 175 16.29 -2.21 -0.21
N THR A 176 15.13 -2.60 0.32
CA THR A 176 14.00 -1.69 0.57
C THR A 176 14.24 -0.84 1.83
N GLU A 177 14.92 -1.37 2.85
CA GLU A 177 15.24 -0.61 4.08
C GLU A 177 16.21 0.56 3.83
N GLU A 178 17.12 0.45 2.87
CA GLU A 178 18.15 1.46 2.61
C GLU A 178 17.61 2.65 1.80
N HIS A 179 16.79 2.39 0.78
CA HIS A 179 16.20 3.43 -0.07
C HIS A 179 15.11 4.28 0.61
N VAL A 180 14.41 3.72 1.59
CA VAL A 180 13.37 4.47 2.31
C VAL A 180 13.99 5.35 3.41
N LYS A 181 15.17 5.01 3.95
CA LYS A 181 15.88 5.86 4.92
C LYS A 181 16.23 7.24 4.35
N ASP A 182 16.79 7.30 3.14
CA ASP A 182 17.24 8.56 2.53
C ASP A 182 16.10 9.55 2.28
N LYS A 183 14.92 9.08 1.87
CA LYS A 183 13.77 9.95 1.58
C LYS A 183 13.07 10.47 2.83
N VAL A 184 13.16 9.77 3.96
CA VAL A 184 12.47 10.17 5.19
C VAL A 184 13.34 11.05 6.09
N GLU A 185 14.66 10.90 6.09
CA GLU A 185 15.56 11.87 6.75
C GLU A 185 15.39 13.30 6.19
N GLU A 186 15.04 13.42 4.91
CA GLU A 186 14.76 14.72 4.28
C GLU A 186 13.42 15.31 4.73
N ALA A 187 12.40 14.47 4.95
CA ALA A 187 11.09 14.89 5.46
C ALA A 187 11.12 15.25 6.96
N HIS A 188 11.84 14.50 7.78
CA HIS A 188 11.89 14.70 9.23
C HIS A 188 12.58 16.02 9.64
N LYS A 189 13.47 16.56 8.79
CA LYS A 189 14.06 17.91 8.98
C LYS A 189 13.06 19.05 8.81
N THR A 190 11.91 18.81 8.17
CA THR A 190 10.89 19.84 7.92
C THR A 190 9.78 19.89 8.98
N ASN A 191 9.68 18.87 9.83
CA ASN A 191 8.61 18.72 10.84
C ASN A 191 9.11 18.83 12.29
N ASP A 192 10.34 19.29 12.50
CA ASP A 192 10.92 19.38 13.83
C ASP A 192 10.14 20.37 14.70
N GLN A 193 9.87 20.01 15.96
CA GLN A 193 9.04 20.80 16.89
C GLN A 193 9.56 22.25 17.02
N ALA A 194 10.87 22.45 16.92
CA ALA A 194 11.50 23.76 16.92
C ALA A 194 11.12 24.64 15.71
N ALA A 195 10.83 24.04 14.55
CA ALA A 195 10.36 24.74 13.36
C ALA A 195 8.88 25.11 13.45
N ILE A 196 8.07 24.29 14.13
CA ILE A 196 6.66 24.58 14.41
C ILE A 196 6.55 25.72 15.42
N ASP A 197 7.31 25.65 16.53
CA ASP A 197 7.29 26.69 17.57
C ASP A 197 7.75 28.06 17.01
N ALA A 198 8.74 28.07 16.10
CA ALA A 198 9.21 29.29 15.42
C ALA A 198 8.21 29.92 14.42
N LEU A 199 7.11 29.22 14.10
CA LEU A 199 6.07 29.69 13.17
C LEU A 199 4.96 30.45 13.90
N PHE A 200 4.89 30.32 15.24
CA PHE A 200 3.87 30.92 16.09
C PHE A 200 4.42 32.01 17.05
N ASP A 201 5.72 32.29 17.02
CA ASP A 201 6.38 33.46 17.62
C ASP A 201 6.48 34.64 16.64
#